data_AF-A0A0F9KCC8-F1
#
_entry.id   AF-A0A0F9KCC8-F1
#
_cell.length_a   1.000
_cell.length_b   1.000
_cell.length_c   1.000
_cell.angle_alpha   90.00
_cell.angle_beta   90.00
_cell.angle_gamma   90.00
#
_symmetry.space_group_name_H-M   'P 1'
#
loop_
_entity.id
_entity.type
_entity.pdbx_description
1 polymer ?
#
loop_
_entity_poly.entity_id
_entity_poly.type
_entity_poly.pdbx_seq_one_letter_code
_entity_poly.pdbx_strand_id
1 'polypeptide(L)' 'MAKVLDVKIDPDIELDETKIKGMPYDLKQHLLITMTIAMDRYDCDWRALTWRVKYNTEGLPVISVKKKEL' A
#
# COMPACT_ATOMS: atom_id res chain seq x y z
N MET A 1 -0.43 -16.29 -19.52
CA MET A 1 -0.78 -16.85 -18.19
C MET A 1 -0.49 -15.78 -17.16
N ALA A 2 -1.50 -15.20 -16.52
CA ALA A 2 -1.30 -14.21 -15.46
C ALA A 2 -0.68 -14.93 -14.25
N LYS A 3 0.50 -14.48 -13.80
CA LYS A 3 1.05 -14.89 -12.50
C LYS A 3 0.08 -14.37 -11.44
N VAL A 4 -0.78 -15.25 -10.92
CA VAL A 4 -1.57 -14.95 -9.74
C VAL A 4 -0.55 -14.81 -8.60
N LEU A 5 -0.31 -13.58 -8.16
CA LEU A 5 0.41 -13.35 -6.93
C LEU A 5 -0.55 -13.73 -5.80
N ASP A 6 -0.25 -14.81 -5.09
CA ASP A 6 -0.98 -15.18 -3.88
C ASP A 6 -0.59 -14.19 -2.78
N VAL A 7 -1.28 -13.05 -2.73
CA VAL A 7 -1.05 -12.00 -1.73
C VAL A 7 -1.97 -12.25 -0.56
N LYS A 8 -1.43 -12.74 0.54
CA LYS A 8 -2.11 -12.65 1.83
C LYS A 8 -2.08 -11.18 2.25
N ILE A 9 -3.23 -10.52 2.23
CA ILE A 9 -3.36 -9.16 2.77
C ILE A 9 -3.37 -9.30 4.30
N ASP A 10 -2.51 -8.55 4.96
CA ASP A 10 -2.49 -8.48 6.41
C ASP A 10 -3.71 -7.67 6.90
N PRO A 11 -4.65 -8.29 7.65
CA PRO A 11 -5.86 -7.63 8.12
C PRO A 11 -5.59 -6.59 9.21
N ASP A 12 -4.40 -6.59 9.83
CA ASP A 12 -4.05 -5.72 10.95
C ASP A 12 -3.48 -4.36 10.48
N ILE A 13 -3.36 -4.13 9.16
CA ILE A 13 -2.94 -2.83 8.61
C ILE A 13 -4.05 -1.81 8.81
N GLU A 14 -3.84 -0.89 9.74
CA GLU A 14 -4.73 0.25 9.95
C GLU A 14 -4.29 1.44 9.07
N LEU A 15 -5.14 1.79 8.11
CA LEU A 15 -4.96 2.99 7.29
C LEU A 15 -5.61 4.21 7.96
N ASP A 16 -4.88 5.31 8.01
CA ASP A 16 -5.38 6.59 8.52
C ASP A 16 -6.59 7.08 7.70
N GLU A 17 -7.78 7.01 8.29
CA GLU A 17 -9.07 7.37 7.66
C GLU A 17 -9.06 8.78 7.07
N THR A 18 -8.36 9.73 7.70
CA THR A 18 -8.30 11.11 7.22
C THR A 18 -7.54 11.22 5.90
N LYS A 19 -6.53 10.37 5.70
CA LYS A 19 -5.69 10.33 4.48
C LYS A 19 -6.30 9.51 3.35
N ILE A 20 -7.18 8.57 3.67
CA ILE A 20 -7.87 7.73 2.69
C ILE A 20 -9.31 8.19 2.39
N LYS A 21 -9.74 9.32 2.96
CA LYS A 21 -11.06 9.88 2.73
C LYS A 21 -11.25 10.18 1.23
N GLY A 22 -12.30 9.61 0.64
CA GLY A 22 -12.59 9.75 -0.79
C GLY A 22 -11.73 8.88 -1.72
N MET A 23 -10.83 8.05 -1.17
CA MET A 23 -10.06 7.08 -1.96
C MET A 23 -11.01 5.96 -2.46
N PRO A 24 -11.00 5.63 -3.76
CA PRO A 24 -11.74 4.49 -4.31
C PRO A 24 -11.38 3.18 -3.60
N TYR A 25 -12.35 2.28 -3.49
CA TYR A 25 -12.15 0.98 -2.83
C TYR A 25 -10.98 0.18 -3.44
N ASP A 26 -10.92 0.10 -4.77
CA ASP A 26 -9.88 -0.65 -5.48
C ASP A 26 -8.48 -0.08 -5.18
N LEU A 27 -8.37 1.24 -5.10
CA LEU A 27 -7.10 1.91 -4.77
C LEU A 27 -6.69 1.63 -3.32
N LYS A 28 -7.64 1.54 -2.38
CA LYS A 28 -7.37 1.10 -1.00
C LYS A 28 -6.86 -0.35 -0.98
N GLN A 29 -7.48 -1.26 -1.73
CA GLN A 29 -7.01 -2.64 -1.82
C GLN A 29 -5.59 -2.73 -2.38
N HIS A 30 -5.28 -1.99 -3.45
CA HIS A 30 -3.94 -1.93 -4.01
C HIS A 30 -2.91 -1.36 -3.03
N LEU A 31 -3.30 -0.38 -2.20
CA LEU A 31 -2.45 0.17 -1.15
C LEU A 31 -2.12 -0.90 -0.10
N LEU A 32 -3.12 -1.61 0.41
CA LEU A 32 -2.93 -2.69 1.38
C LEU A 32 -2.01 -3.78 0.83
N ILE A 33 -2.25 -4.25 -0.40
CA ILE A 33 -1.39 -5.22 -1.09
C ILE A 33 0.05 -4.73 -1.17
N THR A 34 0.26 -3.48 -1.61
CA THR A 34 1.61 -2.90 -1.74
C THR A 34 2.29 -2.80 -0.38
N MET A 35 1.55 -2.44 0.68
CA MET A 35 2.09 -2.39 2.04
C MET A 35 2.48 -3.77 2.56
N THR A 36 1.64 -4.79 2.39
CA THR A 36 1.97 -6.16 2.82
C THR A 36 3.21 -6.69 2.09
N ILE A 37 3.32 -6.45 0.77
CA ILE A 37 4.53 -6.82 0.01
C ILE A 37 5.76 -6.06 0.54
N ALA A 38 5.61 -4.79 0.92
CA ALA A 38 6.71 -4.00 1.48
C ALA A 38 7.12 -4.49 2.88
N MET A 39 6.18 -4.93 3.72
CA MET A 39 6.45 -5.52 5.03
C MET A 39 7.33 -6.76 4.89
N ASP A 40 6.94 -7.67 4.00
CA ASP A 40 7.70 -8.89 3.69
C ASP A 40 9.10 -8.55 3.13
N ARG A 41 9.15 -7.62 2.17
CA ARG A 41 10.42 -7.20 1.55
C ARG A 41 11.40 -6.53 2.53
N TYR A 42 10.88 -5.74 3.47
CA TYR A 42 11.70 -4.95 4.40
C TYR A 42 11.88 -5.59 5.77
N ASP A 43 11.29 -6.77 5.98
CA ASP A 43 11.19 -7.46 7.26
C ASP A 43 10.80 -6.50 8.39
N CYS A 44 9.62 -5.89 8.25
CA CYS A 44 9.14 -4.92 9.22
C CYS A 44 7.61 -4.86 9.34
N ASP A 45 7.14 -4.34 10.47
CA ASP A 45 5.73 -4.06 10.71
C ASP A 45 5.22 -2.88 9.85
N TRP A 46 3.92 -2.85 9.54
CA TRP A 46 3.31 -1.78 8.76
C TRP A 46 3.47 -0.40 9.40
N ARG A 47 3.58 -0.33 10.74
CA ARG A 47 3.84 0.91 11.48
C ARG A 47 5.21 1.49 11.17
N ALA A 48 6.15 0.67 10.69
CA ALA A 48 7.47 1.09 10.22
C ALA A 48 7.45 1.54 8.75
N LEU A 49 6.30 1.53 8.07
CA LEU A 49 6.18 1.99 6.69
C LEU A 49 5.60 3.40 6.59
N THR A 50 6.00 4.11 5.56
CA THR A 50 5.34 5.30 5.03
C THR A 50 4.82 4.99 3.65
N TRP A 51 3.66 5.52 3.32
CA TRP A 51 3.07 5.36 2.01
C TRP A 51 2.59 6.70 1.46
N ARG A 52 2.56 6.80 0.14
CA ARG A 52 2.04 7.96 -0.59
C ARG A 52 1.38 7.48 -1.87
N VAL A 53 0.21 8.04 -2.17
CA VAL A 53 -0.41 7.89 -3.48
C VAL A 53 -0.22 9.21 -4.24
N LYS A 54 0.29 9.13 -5.47
CA LYS A 54 0.36 10.25 -6.41
C LYS A 54 -0.36 9.87 -7.69
N TYR A 55 -0.87 10.84 -8.43
CA TYR A 55 -1.35 10.58 -9.79
C TYR A 55 -0.25 10.96 -10.77
N ASN A 56 0.00 10.11 -11.77
CA ASN A 56 0.94 10.41 -12.84
C ASN A 56 0.32 11.45 -13.83
N THR A 57 1.07 11.79 -14.88
CA THR A 57 0.62 12.74 -15.93
C THR A 57 -0.60 12.27 -16.71
N GLU A 58 -0.94 10.98 -16.63
CA GLU A 58 -2.10 10.36 -17.28
C GLU A 58 -3.30 10.21 -16.32
N GLY A 59 -3.17 10.70 -15.08
CA GLY A 59 -4.22 10.55 -14.06
C GLY A 59 -4.31 9.16 -13.44
N LEU A 60 -3.31 8.30 -13.64
CA LEU A 60 -3.24 6.97 -13.03
C LEU A 60 -2.60 7.03 -11.64
N PRO A 61 -3.17 6.35 -10.63
CA PRO A 61 -2.60 6.33 -9.29
C PRO A 61 -1.32 5.49 -9.24
N VAL A 62 -0.30 6.06 -8.63
CA VAL A 62 0.99 5.44 -8.33
C VAL A 62 1.15 5.39 -6.82
N ILE A 63 1.24 4.18 -6.29
CA ILE A 63 1.44 3.91 -4.86
C ILE A 63 2.94 3.75 -4.61
N SER A 64 3.47 4.54 -3.69
CA SER A 64 4.86 4.44 -3.22
C SER A 64 4.87 4.11 -1.75
N VAL A 65 5.50 3.00 -1.38
CA VAL A 65 5.70 2.58 0.02
C VAL A 65 7.20 2.55 0.31
N LYS A 66 7.61 3.06 1.47
CA LYS A 66 9.00 3.11 1.92
C LYS A 66 9.07 2.79 3.41
N LYS A 67 10.15 2.16 3.86
CA LYS A 67 10.47 2.03 5.30
C LYS A 67 10.75 3.43 5.87
N LYS A 68 10.24 3.73 7.07
CA LYS A 68 10.63 4.90 7.85
C LYS A 68 12.12 4.79 8.13
N GLU A 69 12.88 5.84 7.83
CA GLU A 69 14.25 5.94 8.31
C GLU A 69 14.17 6.15 9.83
N LEU A 70 14.75 5.22 10.59
CA LEU A 70 14.87 5.28 12.05
C LEU A 70 15.93 6.31 12.44
#